data_AF-A0A382V8M0-F1
#
_entry.id   AF-A0A382V8M0-F1
#
_cell.length_a   1.000
_cell.length_b   1.000
_cell.length_c   1.000
_cell.angle_alpha   90.00
_cell.angle_beta   90.00
_cell.angle_gamma   90.00
#
_symmetry.space_group_name_H-M   'P 1'
#
loop_
_entity.id
_entity.type
_entity.pdbx_description
1 polymer ?
#
loop_
_entity_poly.entity_id
_entity_poly.type
_entity_poly.pdbx_seq_one_letter_code
_entity_poly.pdbx_strand_id
1 'polypeptide(L)'
;MLITPNFSTDEMACSCCGKSDMDGDFMKMLQALREEAGFAFRISSARRCEKHDANVSSYKKSKAGIHTYGKAVDILVGHVTTTKTLQLIKQAQDIGFTGLGLALRGD
;
A
#
# COMPACT_ATOMS: atom_id res chain seq x y z
N MET A 1 11.00 -10.52 -9.50
CA MET A 1 11.02 -11.60 -8.47
C MET A 1 9.82 -11.45 -7.56
N LEU A 2 9.38 -12.50 -6.87
CA LEU A 2 8.29 -12.41 -5.89
C LEU A 2 8.85 -12.13 -4.49
N ILE A 3 8.20 -11.21 -3.76
CA ILE A 3 8.47 -10.97 -2.33
C ILE A 3 7.58 -11.89 -1.48
N THR A 4 6.32 -11.98 -1.86
CA THR A 4 5.33 -12.92 -1.30
C THR A 4 4.60 -13.61 -2.46
N PRO A 5 3.77 -14.65 -2.21
CA PRO A 5 3.07 -15.34 -3.29
C PRO A 5 2.25 -14.42 -4.22
N ASN A 6 1.66 -13.35 -3.66
CA ASN A 6 0.79 -12.44 -4.41
C ASN A 6 1.42 -11.10 -4.81
N PHE A 7 2.67 -10.83 -4.43
CA PHE A 7 3.30 -9.51 -4.59
C PHE A 7 4.73 -9.62 -5.10
N SER A 8 5.02 -8.89 -6.17
CA SER A 8 6.35 -8.85 -6.79
C SER A 8 7.19 -7.67 -6.34
N THR A 9 8.51 -7.80 -6.48
CA THR A 9 9.46 -6.69 -6.23
C THR A 9 9.15 -5.48 -7.09
N ASP A 10 8.81 -5.71 -8.36
CA ASP A 10 8.55 -4.64 -9.34
C ASP A 10 7.26 -3.88 -9.02
N GLU A 11 6.23 -4.59 -8.54
CA GLU A 11 4.98 -3.97 -8.08
C GLU A 11 5.18 -3.11 -6.82
N MET A 12 6.15 -3.46 -5.98
CA MET A 12 6.45 -2.74 -4.74
C MET A 12 7.52 -1.64 -4.91
N ALA A 13 8.16 -1.57 -6.07
CA ALA A 13 9.27 -0.67 -6.31
C ALA A 13 8.83 0.79 -6.46
N CYS A 14 9.69 1.70 -6.03
CA CYS A 14 9.52 3.13 -6.23
C CYS A 14 9.53 3.45 -7.72
N SER A 15 8.43 4.01 -8.24
CA SER A 15 8.29 4.39 -9.65
C SER A 15 9.34 5.39 -10.14
N CYS A 16 9.94 6.17 -9.24
CA CYS A 16 10.97 7.16 -9.59
C CYS A 16 12.34 6.53 -9.85
N CYS A 17 12.73 5.48 -9.13
CA CYS A 17 14.13 5.01 -9.14
C CYS A 17 14.30 3.49 -8.96
N GLY A 18 13.22 2.72 -8.88
CA GLY A 18 13.26 1.27 -8.72
C GLY A 18 13.59 0.76 -7.31
N LYS A 19 13.84 1.66 -6.34
CA LYS A 19 14.12 1.27 -4.95
C LYS A 19 12.94 0.47 -4.37
N SER A 20 13.19 -0.74 -3.87
CA SER A 20 12.14 -1.74 -3.56
C SER A 20 12.30 -2.42 -2.19
N ASP A 21 13.05 -1.81 -1.28
CA ASP A 21 13.22 -2.23 0.12
C ASP A 21 11.91 -2.01 0.89
N MET A 22 11.05 -3.04 0.87
CA MET A 22 9.87 -3.15 1.70
C MET A 22 10.18 -3.84 3.03
N ASP A 23 9.44 -3.48 4.07
CA ASP A 23 9.54 -4.14 5.37
C ASP A 23 8.92 -5.55 5.30
N GLY A 24 9.66 -6.55 5.81
CA GLY A 24 9.26 -7.95 5.69
C GLY A 24 7.97 -8.30 6.45
N ASP A 25 7.75 -7.70 7.62
CA ASP A 25 6.55 -7.96 8.41
C ASP A 25 5.34 -7.24 7.81
N PHE A 26 5.54 -6.03 7.31
CA PHE A 26 4.52 -5.33 6.52
C PHE A 26 4.06 -6.16 5.32
N MET A 27 4.99 -6.76 4.57
CA MET A 27 4.65 -7.60 3.41
C MET A 27 3.90 -8.87 3.80
N LYS A 28 4.19 -9.48 4.96
CA LYS A 28 3.38 -10.61 5.49
C LYS A 28 1.96 -10.17 5.82
N MET A 29 1.78 -9.02 6.45
CA MET A 29 0.44 -8.47 6.74
C MET A 29 -0.32 -8.17 5.44
N LEU A 30 0.35 -7.60 4.43
CA LEU A 30 -0.27 -7.30 3.14
C LEU A 30 -0.66 -8.56 2.37
N GLN A 31 0.16 -9.62 2.45
CA GLN A 31 -0.16 -10.94 1.92
C GLN A 31 -1.42 -11.51 2.58
N ALA A 32 -1.49 -11.49 3.91
CA ALA A 32 -2.66 -11.94 4.67
C ALA A 32 -3.91 -11.14 4.28
N LEU A 33 -3.78 -9.82 4.11
CA LEU A 33 -4.90 -8.98 3.67
C LEU A 33 -5.43 -9.39 2.29
N ARG A 34 -4.56 -9.77 1.35
CA ARG A 34 -4.99 -10.23 0.03
C ARG A 34 -5.69 -11.58 0.06
N GLU A 35 -5.24 -12.48 0.93
CA GLU A 35 -5.89 -13.78 1.14
C GLU A 35 -7.27 -13.60 1.79
N GLU A 36 -7.36 -12.81 2.85
CA GLU A 36 -8.59 -12.49 3.60
C GLU A 36 -9.62 -11.73 2.74
N ALA A 37 -9.16 -10.82 1.87
CA ALA A 37 -10.03 -10.08 0.97
C ALA A 37 -10.74 -10.98 -0.04
N GLY A 38 -10.12 -12.10 -0.45
CA GLY A 38 -10.68 -13.02 -1.44
C GLY A 38 -10.79 -12.42 -2.85
N PHE A 39 -10.09 -11.32 -3.14
CA PHE A 39 -9.99 -10.73 -4.48
C PHE A 39 -8.65 -10.04 -4.72
N ALA A 40 -8.25 -9.94 -5.98
CA ALA A 40 -7.05 -9.21 -6.37
C ALA A 40 -7.29 -7.69 -6.36
N PHE A 41 -6.42 -6.94 -5.69
CA PHE A 41 -6.38 -5.46 -5.70
C PHE A 41 -5.01 -4.92 -6.13
N ARG A 42 -4.96 -3.91 -7.00
CA ARG A 42 -3.69 -3.39 -7.52
C ARG A 42 -3.04 -2.42 -6.55
N ILE A 43 -1.72 -2.48 -6.41
CA ILE A 43 -0.94 -1.45 -5.72
C ILE A 43 -0.61 -0.31 -6.69
N SER A 44 -1.00 0.92 -6.37
CA SER A 44 -0.64 2.11 -7.16
C SER A 44 0.69 2.72 -6.71
N SER A 45 1.04 2.56 -5.44
CA SER A 45 2.28 3.07 -4.86
C SER A 45 2.63 2.27 -3.62
N ALA A 46 3.89 1.86 -3.49
CA ALA A 46 4.41 1.14 -2.34
C ALA A 46 5.62 1.87 -1.78
N ARG A 47 6.84 1.42 -2.12
CA ARG A 47 8.07 2.10 -1.72
C ARG A 47 8.16 3.47 -2.39
N ARG A 48 8.52 4.51 -1.63
CA ARG A 48 8.90 5.82 -2.19
C ARG A 48 10.28 6.23 -1.69
N CYS A 49 11.21 6.56 -2.58
CA CYS A 49 12.46 7.19 -2.15
C CYS A 49 12.17 8.60 -1.60
N GLU A 50 13.06 9.15 -0.78
CA GLU A 50 12.86 10.46 -0.15
C GLU A 50 12.60 11.57 -1.19
N LYS A 51 13.31 11.53 -2.32
CA LYS A 51 13.11 12.46 -3.44
C LYS A 51 11.68 12.37 -4.00
N HIS A 52 11.18 11.16 -4.22
CA HIS A 52 9.84 10.95 -4.74
C HIS A 52 8.79 11.38 -3.70
N ASP A 53 8.95 10.94 -2.45
CA ASP A 53 8.04 11.28 -1.36
C ASP A 53 7.94 12.80 -1.14
N ALA A 54 9.06 13.52 -1.16
CA ALA A 54 9.09 14.98 -1.05
C ALA A 54 8.33 15.72 -2.16
N ASN A 55 8.15 15.09 -3.33
CA ASN A 55 7.42 15.67 -4.47
C ASN A 55 5.91 15.41 -4.41
N VAL A 56 5.49 14.27 -3.86
CA VAL A 56 4.09 13.81 -3.92
C VAL A 56 3.37 13.89 -2.57
N SER A 57 4.10 13.98 -1.46
CA SER A 57 3.53 14.06 -0.14
C SER A 57 2.98 15.45 0.14
N SER A 58 1.72 15.51 0.58
CA SER A 58 1.07 16.70 1.12
C SER A 58 1.60 17.09 2.51
N TYR A 59 2.31 16.18 3.19
CA TYR A 59 3.07 16.48 4.40
C TYR A 59 4.33 17.23 3.98
N LYS A 60 4.22 18.56 3.95
CA LYS A 60 5.28 19.51 3.60
C LYS A 60 6.63 19.11 4.22
N LYS A 61 7.55 18.62 3.38
CA LYS A 61 9.05 18.65 3.40
C LYS A 61 9.81 18.45 4.74
N SER A 62 9.14 18.19 5.86
CA SER A 62 9.72 18.20 7.21
C SER A 62 9.90 16.81 7.79
N LYS A 63 9.15 15.80 7.30
CA LYS A 63 9.29 14.39 7.69
C LYS A 63 9.03 13.49 6.48
N ALA A 64 9.86 12.47 6.34
CA ALA A 64 9.70 11.43 5.34
C ALA A 64 8.44 10.60 5.66
N GLY A 65 7.56 10.40 4.67
CA GLY A 65 6.30 9.67 4.82
C GLY A 65 6.51 8.18 5.08
N ILE A 66 5.49 7.46 5.56
CA ILE A 66 5.63 6.04 5.93
C ILE A 66 6.04 5.13 4.75
N HIS A 67 5.75 5.54 3.51
CA HIS A 67 6.23 4.90 2.28
C HIS A 67 7.77 4.90 2.15
N THR A 68 8.47 5.85 2.80
CA THR A 68 9.93 5.89 2.79
C THR A 68 10.58 4.82 3.67
N TYR A 69 9.79 4.19 4.53
CA TYR A 69 10.23 3.10 5.41
C TYR A 69 9.75 1.73 4.91
N GLY A 70 9.11 1.65 3.75
CA GLY A 70 8.60 0.39 3.20
C GLY A 70 7.44 -0.21 4.01
N LYS A 71 6.71 0.63 4.75
CA LYS A 71 5.64 0.23 5.69
C LYS A 71 4.26 0.75 5.29
N ALA A 72 4.06 1.05 4.00
CA ALA A 72 2.78 1.49 3.47
C ALA A 72 2.63 1.15 1.99
N VAL A 73 1.37 0.95 1.59
CA VAL A 73 0.94 0.82 0.20
C VAL A 73 -0.35 1.60 -0.03
N ASP A 74 -0.51 2.12 -1.23
CA ASP A 74 -1.74 2.66 -1.75
C ASP A 74 -2.41 1.58 -2.61
N ILE A 75 -3.66 1.25 -2.27
CA ILE A 75 -4.44 0.20 -2.94
C ILE A 75 -5.50 0.85 -3.82
N LEU A 76 -5.57 0.45 -5.09
CA LEU A 76 -6.65 0.83 -6.00
C LEU A 76 -7.84 -0.12 -5.79
N VAL A 77 -8.99 0.49 -5.47
CA VAL A 77 -10.26 -0.21 -5.20
C VAL A 77 -11.38 0.20 -6.16
N GLY A 78 -11.08 0.94 -7.22
CA GLY A 78 -12.09 1.42 -8.17
C GLY A 78 -12.80 0.32 -8.98
N HIS A 79 -12.27 -0.90 -8.98
CA HIS A 79 -12.88 -2.07 -9.62
C HIS A 79 -13.79 -2.88 -8.70
N VAL A 80 -13.93 -2.50 -7.43
CA VAL A 80 -14.81 -3.15 -6.45
C VAL A 80 -15.84 -2.19 -5.88
N THR A 81 -16.92 -2.73 -5.33
CA THR A 81 -17.99 -1.93 -4.72
C THR A 81 -17.52 -1.25 -3.43
N THR A 82 -18.16 -0.14 -3.06
CA THR A 82 -17.93 0.54 -1.78
C THR A 82 -18.03 -0.42 -0.59
N THR A 83 -18.99 -1.35 -0.61
CA THR A 83 -19.14 -2.38 0.43
C THR A 83 -17.88 -3.25 0.55
N LYS A 84 -17.32 -3.73 -0.56
CA LYS A 84 -16.06 -4.49 -0.56
C LYS A 84 -14.88 -3.65 -0.08
N THR A 85 -14.83 -2.37 -0.45
CA THR A 85 -13.81 -1.45 0.04
C THR A 85 -13.87 -1.27 1.55
N LEU A 86 -15.06 -1.07 2.12
CA LEU A 86 -15.23 -0.95 3.57
C LEU A 86 -14.89 -2.27 4.29
N GLN A 87 -15.24 -3.41 3.70
CA GLN A 87 -14.83 -4.71 4.23
C GLN A 87 -13.30 -4.89 4.23
N LEU A 88 -12.62 -4.49 3.15
CA LEU A 88 -11.15 -4.55 3.07
C LEU A 88 -10.49 -3.71 4.18
N ILE A 89 -11.03 -2.52 4.47
CA ILE A 89 -10.54 -1.67 5.57
C ILE A 89 -10.70 -2.39 6.91
N LYS A 90 -11.88 -2.99 7.15
CA LYS A 90 -12.13 -3.75 8.37
C LYS A 90 -11.15 -4.92 8.52
N GLN A 91 -10.93 -5.69 7.46
CA GLN A 91 -9.97 -6.78 7.44
C GLN A 91 -8.54 -6.29 7.73
N ALA A 92 -8.15 -5.14 7.18
CA ALA A 92 -6.87 -4.53 7.49
C ALA A 92 -6.75 -4.14 8.98
N GLN A 93 -7.81 -3.59 9.58
CA GLN A 93 -7.83 -3.31 11.03
C GLN A 93 -7.68 -4.59 11.84
N ASP A 94 -8.44 -5.64 11.49
CA ASP A 94 -8.45 -6.92 12.20
C ASP A 94 -7.06 -7.62 12.12
N ILE A 95 -6.31 -7.43 11.03
CA ILE A 95 -4.92 -7.90 10.86
C ILE A 95 -3.90 -7.07 11.68
N GLY A 96 -4.24 -5.83 12.03
CA GLY A 96 -3.39 -4.95 12.85
C GLY A 96 -2.78 -3.76 12.12
N PHE A 97 -3.26 -3.40 10.93
CA PHE A 97 -2.86 -2.15 10.29
C PHE A 97 -3.41 -0.95 11.08
N THR A 98 -2.53 -0.02 11.46
CA THR A 98 -2.89 1.15 12.29
C THR A 98 -3.03 2.45 11.50
N GLY A 99 -2.36 2.55 10.34
CA GLY A 99 -2.45 3.71 9.44
C GLY A 99 -3.32 3.40 8.24
N LEU A 100 -4.60 3.82 8.28
CA LEU A 100 -5.57 3.57 7.22
C LEU A 100 -6.11 4.90 6.68
N GLY A 101 -5.79 5.19 5.41
CA GLY A 101 -6.34 6.31 4.66
C GLY A 101 -7.37 5.82 3.65
N LEU A 102 -8.52 6.49 3.56
CA LEU A 102 -9.54 6.20 2.58
C LEU A 102 -9.84 7.45 1.75
N ALA A 103 -9.64 7.34 0.44
CA ALA A 103 -10.03 8.38 -0.52
C ALA A 103 -11.14 7.82 -1.42
N LEU A 104 -12.40 8.10 -1.07
CA LEU A 104 -13.55 7.83 -1.93
C LEU A 104 -13.90 9.07 -2.73
N ARG A 105 -14.19 8.87 -4.01
CA ARG A 105 -14.83 9.88 -4.85
C ARG A 105 -16.26 9.40 -5.07
N GLY A 106 -17.23 10.25 -4.72
CA GLY A 106 -18.61 10.09 -5.17
C GLY A 106 -18.73 10.72 -6.55
N ASP A 107 -19.66 10.19 -7.34
CA ASP A 107 -20.10 10.83 -8.58
C ASP A 107 -20.97 12.06 -8.27
#